data_AF-A0A258BHX4-F1
#
_entry.id   AF-A0A258BHX4-F1
#
_cell.length_a   1.000
_cell.length_b   1.000
_cell.length_c   1.000
_cell.angle_alpha   90.00
_cell.angle_beta   90.00
_cell.angle_gamma   90.00
#
_symmetry.space_group_name_H-M   'P 1'
#
loop_
_entity.id
_entity.type
_entity.pdbx_description
1 polymer ?
#
loop_
_entity_poly.entity_id
_entity_poly.type
_entity_poly.pdbx_seq_one_letter_code
_entity_poly.pdbx_strand_id
1 'polypeptide(L)'
;MSGNVQTYSFRHTIARWLRMQSVPAWEVAAQLGHKAPDYSTTEIYAPFDPAYLTKATDAIDLFLCQVARQLDADTVSEFLLESI
;
A
#
# COMPACT_ATOMS: atom_id res chain seq x y z
N MET A 1 16.68 -9.20 19.56
CA MET A 1 16.43 -7.74 19.53
C MET A 1 14.95 -7.54 19.28
N SER A 2 14.17 -7.11 20.28
CA SER A 2 12.75 -6.81 20.07
C SER A 2 12.65 -5.45 19.38
N GLY A 3 12.55 -5.45 18.05
CA GLY A 3 12.35 -4.23 17.28
C GLY A 3 10.98 -3.66 17.62
N ASN A 4 10.91 -2.40 18.01
CA ASN A 4 9.64 -1.71 18.29
C ASN A 4 8.90 -1.49 16.96
N VAL A 5 8.22 -2.53 16.48
CA VAL A 5 7.39 -2.48 15.27
C VAL A 5 6.08 -1.80 15.64
N GLN A 6 5.93 -0.56 15.20
CA GLN A 6 4.69 0.21 15.31
C GLN A 6 3.93 0.11 13.99
N THR A 7 2.61 0.30 13.99
CA THR A 7 1.79 0.34 12.75
C THR A 7 2.32 1.36 11.74
N TYR A 8 2.96 2.44 12.22
CA TYR A 8 3.68 3.42 11.40
C TYR A 8 4.83 2.81 10.58
N SER A 9 5.49 1.78 11.09
CA SER A 9 6.56 1.06 10.41
C SER A 9 6.04 0.35 9.15
N PHE A 10 4.81 -0.20 9.17
CA PHE A 10 4.20 -0.81 7.99
C PHE A 10 3.96 0.21 6.88
N ARG A 11 3.42 1.39 7.21
CA ARG A 11 3.18 2.47 6.23
C ARG A 11 4.48 2.88 5.52
N HIS A 12 5.59 3.01 6.25
CA HIS A 12 6.90 3.32 5.67
C HIS A 12 7.48 2.18 4.82
N THR A 13 7.32 0.94 5.27
CA THR A 13 7.76 -0.23 4.51
C THR A 13 7.03 -0.32 3.18
N ILE A 14 5.70 -0.17 3.17
CA ILE A 14 4.90 -0.16 1.94
C ILE A 14 5.28 1.03 1.04
N ALA A 15 5.47 2.24 1.58
CA ALA A 15 5.92 3.38 0.78
C ALA A 15 7.26 3.12 0.08
N ARG A 16 8.23 2.51 0.77
CA ARG A 16 9.52 2.12 0.19
C ARG A 16 9.37 1.03 -0.88
N TRP A 17 8.51 0.06 -0.64
CA TRP A 17 8.21 -1.00 -1.61
C TRP A 17 7.62 -0.43 -2.91
N LEU A 18 6.64 0.47 -2.82
CA LEU A 18 6.06 1.13 -3.99
C LEU A 18 7.12 1.90 -4.80
N ARG A 19 8.07 2.55 -4.13
CA ARG A 19 9.21 3.22 -4.80
C ARG A 19 10.14 2.23 -5.49
N MET A 20 10.41 1.06 -4.89
CA MET A 20 11.18 -0.02 -5.52
C MET A 20 10.48 -0.57 -6.77
N GLN A 21 9.14 -0.66 -6.77
CA GLN A 21 8.34 -1.09 -7.92
C GLN A 21 8.11 0.02 -8.97
N SER A 22 8.86 1.12 -8.89
CA SER A 22 8.77 2.25 -9.82
C SER A 22 7.37 2.91 -9.90
N VAL A 23 6.57 2.82 -8.84
CA VAL A 23 5.29 3.53 -8.76
C VAL A 23 5.55 5.05 -8.77
N PRO A 24 4.82 5.83 -9.61
CA PRO A 24 4.96 7.28 -9.67
C PRO A 24 4.81 7.94 -8.30
N ALA A 25 5.61 8.98 -8.03
CA ALA A 25 5.63 9.63 -6.72
C ALA A 25 4.27 10.21 -6.30
N TRP A 26 3.48 10.67 -7.27
CA TRP A 26 2.13 11.18 -7.01
C TRP A 26 1.15 10.07 -6.60
N GLU A 27 1.22 8.87 -7.20
CA GLU A 27 0.43 7.70 -6.79
C GLU A 27 0.84 7.21 -5.39
N VAL A 28 2.13 7.23 -5.07
CA VAL A 28 2.61 6.91 -3.71
C VAL A 28 2.08 7.91 -2.69
N ALA A 29 2.11 9.22 -3.00
CA ALA A 29 1.58 10.25 -2.10
C ALA A 29 0.06 10.11 -1.90
N ALA A 30 -0.67 9.83 -2.98
CA ALA A 30 -2.09 9.54 -2.99
C ALA A 30 -2.45 8.31 -2.12
N GLN A 31 -1.76 7.17 -2.31
CA GLN A 31 -1.95 5.96 -1.51
C GLN A 31 -1.69 6.19 -0.02
N LEU A 32 -0.80 7.13 0.31
CA LEU A 32 -0.50 7.53 1.68
C LEU A 32 -1.51 8.54 2.25
N GLY A 33 -2.52 8.95 1.47
CA GLY A 33 -3.52 9.94 1.88
C GLY A 33 -2.98 11.37 1.97
N HIS A 34 -1.86 11.67 1.29
CA HIS A 34 -1.33 13.02 1.24
C HIS A 34 -2.17 13.87 0.30
N LYS A 35 -2.69 14.99 0.81
CA LYS A 35 -3.36 16.00 0.00
C LYS A 35 -2.32 16.73 -0.84
N ALA A 36 -2.62 16.94 -2.11
CA ALA A 36 -1.81 17.83 -2.92
C ALA A 36 -2.37 19.26 -2.83
N PRO A 37 -1.52 20.29 -2.70
CA PRO A 37 -1.96 21.62 -2.28
C PRO A 37 -2.75 22.40 -3.34
N ASP A 38 -2.65 22.02 -4.63
CA ASP A 38 -2.94 22.93 -5.75
C ASP A 38 -4.14 22.52 -6.63
N TYR A 39 -5.02 21.64 -6.15
CA TYR A 39 -6.06 21.03 -6.99
C TYR A 39 -7.42 21.76 -6.93
N SER A 40 -7.94 22.13 -8.11
CA SER A 40 -9.14 22.97 -8.32
C SER A 40 -10.46 22.18 -8.36
N THR A 41 -11.59 22.91 -8.27
CA THR A 41 -12.98 22.41 -8.27
C THR A 41 -13.35 21.42 -9.39
N THR A 42 -12.59 21.38 -10.49
CA THR A 42 -12.77 20.43 -11.59
C THR A 42 -12.42 18.98 -11.20
N GLU A 43 -11.51 18.78 -10.26
CA GLU A 43 -11.19 17.45 -9.71
C GLU A 43 -12.25 16.92 -8.74
N ILE A 44 -13.25 17.73 -8.37
CA ILE A 44 -14.36 17.23 -7.53
C ILE A 44 -15.23 16.22 -8.31
N TYR A 45 -15.28 16.34 -9.65
CA TYR A 45 -16.12 15.49 -10.51
C TYR A 45 -15.39 14.29 -11.13
N ALA A 46 -14.07 14.37 -11.27
CA ALA A 46 -13.20 13.26 -11.71
C ALA A 46 -11.83 13.39 -11.01
N PRO A 47 -11.76 13.13 -9.69
CA PRO A 47 -10.56 13.40 -8.90
C PRO A 47 -9.37 12.57 -9.34
N PHE A 48 -9.64 11.40 -9.92
CA PHE A 48 -8.60 10.51 -10.38
C PHE A 48 -9.05 9.74 -11.63
N ASP A 49 -8.07 9.34 -12.44
CA ASP A 49 -8.25 8.47 -13.61
C ASP A 49 -8.95 7.14 -13.22
N PRO A 50 -9.74 6.50 -14.09
CA PRO A 50 -10.31 5.17 -13.77
C PRO A 50 -9.27 4.10 -13.40
N ALA A 51 -8.03 4.24 -13.86
CA ALA A 51 -6.89 3.39 -13.48
C ALA A 51 -6.12 3.92 -12.26
N TYR A 52 -6.70 4.85 -11.51
CA TYR A 52 -6.10 5.41 -10.31
C TYR A 52 -5.73 4.31 -9.31
N LEU A 53 -4.49 4.38 -8.83
CA LEU A 53 -3.88 3.45 -7.89
C LEU A 53 -3.79 2.00 -8.38
N THR A 54 -4.11 1.66 -9.63
CA THR A 54 -4.01 0.26 -10.11
C THR A 54 -2.60 -0.29 -9.91
N LYS A 55 -1.56 0.47 -10.25
CA LYS A 55 -0.16 0.05 -10.04
C LYS A 55 0.20 -0.09 -8.57
N ALA A 56 -0.31 0.79 -7.72
CA ALA A 56 -0.09 0.73 -6.28
C ALA A 56 -0.77 -0.51 -5.67
N THR A 57 -1.99 -0.81 -6.09
CA THR A 57 -2.75 -2.01 -5.70
C THR A 57 -2.03 -3.27 -6.16
N ASP A 58 -1.65 -3.38 -7.42
CA ASP A 58 -0.92 -4.54 -7.96
C ASP A 58 0.38 -4.82 -7.17
N ALA A 59 1.10 -3.76 -6.79
CA ALA A 59 2.32 -3.88 -6.01
C ALA A 59 2.08 -4.31 -4.56
N ILE A 60 0.96 -3.89 -3.95
CA ILE A 60 0.55 -4.33 -2.60
C ILE A 60 0.13 -5.81 -2.65
N ASP A 61 -0.65 -6.21 -3.65
CA ASP A 61 -1.06 -7.60 -3.82
C ASP A 61 0.15 -8.52 -4.01
N LEU A 62 1.10 -8.12 -4.85
CA LEU A 62 2.37 -8.85 -5.01
C LEU A 62 3.11 -9.01 -3.68
N PHE A 63 3.16 -7.96 -2.86
CA PHE A 63 3.80 -8.00 -1.54
C PHE A 63 3.09 -8.99 -0.61
N LEU A 64 1.75 -8.95 -0.54
CA LEU A 64 0.96 -9.87 0.27
C LEU A 64 1.13 -11.33 -0.19
N CYS A 65 1.17 -11.59 -1.50
CA CYS A 65 1.47 -12.91 -2.05
C CYS A 65 2.90 -13.39 -1.72
N GLN A 66 3.88 -12.48 -1.59
CA GLN A 66 5.23 -12.84 -1.16
C GLN A 66 5.28 -13.17 0.33
N VAL A 67 4.59 -12.38 1.15
CA VAL A 67 4.48 -12.64 2.59
C VAL A 67 3.78 -13.97 2.87
N ALA A 68 2.65 -14.24 2.22
CA ALA A 68 1.92 -15.50 2.37
C ALA A 68 2.81 -16.72 2.02
N ARG A 69 3.53 -16.65 0.89
CA ARG A 69 4.50 -17.68 0.49
C ARG A 69 5.63 -17.89 1.49
N GLN A 70 6.08 -16.84 2.17
CA GLN A 70 7.13 -16.95 3.18
C GLN A 70 6.64 -17.56 4.50
N LEU A 71 5.35 -17.43 4.79
CA LEU A 71 4.74 -17.88 6.04
C LEU A 71 4.14 -19.29 5.96
N ASP A 72 4.18 -19.95 4.79
CA ASP A 72 3.48 -21.22 4.53
C ASP A 72 1.98 -21.14 4.90
N ALA A 73 1.42 -19.93 4.85
CA ALA A 73 0.02 -19.67 5.14
C ALA A 73 -0.76 -19.80 3.84
N ASP A 74 -1.59 -20.82 3.72
CA ASP A 74 -2.39 -21.07 2.52
C ASP A 74 -3.45 -19.97 2.30
N THR A 75 -3.82 -19.22 3.36
CA THR A 75 -4.67 -18.02 3.26
C THR A 75 -4.38 -16.94 4.32
N VAL A 76 -4.66 -15.67 3.99
CA VAL A 76 -4.62 -14.53 4.95
C VAL A 76 -5.57 -14.74 6.14
N SER A 77 -6.67 -15.47 5.94
CA SER A 77 -7.64 -15.81 6.98
C SER A 77 -7.06 -16.71 8.07
N GLU A 78 -6.16 -17.62 7.72
CA GLU A 78 -5.49 -18.53 8.65
C GLU A 78 -4.51 -17.78 9.56
N PHE A 79 -3.73 -16.87 8.99
CA PHE A 79 -2.78 -16.01 9.73
C PHE A 79 -3.45 -15.08 10.75
N LEU A 80 -4.68 -14.59 10.45
CA LEU A 80 -5.39 -13.66 11.34
C LEU A 80 -6.24 -14.37 12.41
N LEU A 81 -6.61 -15.64 12.21
CA LEU A 81 -7.45 -16.39 13.15
C LEU A 81 -6.65 -17.17 14.21
N GLU A 82 -5.37 -17.48 13.97
CA GLU A 82 -4.52 -18.13 15.00
C GLU A 82 -4.02 -17.19 16.12
N SER A 83 -4.45 -15.92 16.11
CA SER A 83 -4.03 -14.91 17.10
C SER A 83 -5.12 -14.52 18.13
N ILE A 84 -6.17 -15.34 18.32
CA ILE A 84 -7.16 -15.18 19.41
C ILE A 84 -7.13 -16.40 20.34
#